data_AF-A0AAV4ADE8-F1
#
_entry.id   AF-A0AAV4ADE8-F1
#
_cell.length_a   1.000
_cell.length_b   1.000
_cell.length_c   1.000
_cell.angle_alpha   90.00
_cell.angle_beta   90.00
_cell.angle_gamma   90.00
#
_symmetry.space_group_name_H-M   'P 1'
#
loop_
_entity.id
_entity.type
_entity.pdbx_description
1 polymer ?
#
loop_
_entity_poly.entity_id
_entity_poly.type
_entity_poly.pdbx_seq_one_letter_code
_entity_poly.pdbx_strand_id
1 'polypeptide(L)'
;MTCYSLGLASDKLTHVCLVVGDAILPFWVCDGFLINHSQKKILTVCPYNEANFHRHQNCLIMSCAACLQLSRQSQSEHHVQDLLEEVLQHIEEYREAEQRAVNTLGSLGTGKSSASTEMFLLLYEFESLSKLKDARAETIFDKALMLPNPTPKFFHTLSVLAIDAPANNRKLSMRALKVAIKLHLQTEQPDFVKCSADVRNLISMSLMSNDQEAKAYFEETLDIIEKIAKDKYPEVELLWLMTKSWNWGIQYYNSDKPVEAEKWCSVSMSFLKYLPVSREEYQDQMMSIYGEILNCIETEAKQRAMEE
;
A
#
# COMPACT_ATOMS: atom_id res chain seq x y z
N MET A 1 -4.34 31.85 -3.79
CA MET A 1 -3.18 31.26 -3.10
C MET A 1 -2.24 30.81 -4.19
N THR A 2 -1.17 31.56 -4.45
CA THR A 2 -0.31 31.38 -5.62
C THR A 2 1.05 30.89 -5.13
N CYS A 3 1.36 29.62 -5.39
CA CYS A 3 2.70 29.07 -5.13
C CYS A 3 3.58 29.30 -6.35
N TYR A 4 4.71 30.00 -6.17
CA TYR A 4 5.78 29.99 -7.14
C TYR A 4 6.79 28.91 -6.75
N SER A 5 7.06 27.98 -7.66
CA SER A 5 8.23 27.12 -7.59
C SER A 5 9.36 27.76 -8.41
N LEU A 6 10.44 28.17 -7.74
CA LEU A 6 11.71 28.43 -8.40
C LEU A 6 12.56 27.17 -8.21
N GLY A 7 12.66 26.37 -9.26
CA GLY A 7 13.59 25.25 -9.30
C GLY A 7 15.02 25.74 -9.50
N LEU A 8 15.96 25.16 -8.76
CA LEU A 8 17.31 24.85 -9.22
C LEU A 8 17.88 23.72 -8.35
N ALA A 9 18.75 22.94 -8.98
CA ALA A 9 19.17 21.59 -8.62
C ALA A 9 20.20 21.51 -7.46
N SER A 10 20.39 20.27 -6.98
CA SER A 10 21.48 19.75 -6.16
C SER A 10 21.37 19.91 -4.64
N ASP A 11 21.29 18.74 -3.96
CA ASP A 11 21.69 18.43 -2.59
C ASP A 11 21.72 19.59 -1.58
N LYS A 12 20.59 19.79 -0.89
CA LYS A 12 20.42 20.07 0.55
C LYS A 12 19.02 20.63 0.81
N LEU A 13 18.36 20.12 1.86
CA LEU A 13 17.20 20.67 2.58
C LEU A 13 16.27 21.58 1.76
N THR A 14 15.15 21.03 1.30
CA THR A 14 14.05 21.80 0.71
C THR A 14 13.44 22.71 1.79
N HIS A 15 13.78 23.99 1.76
CA HIS A 15 13.20 25.02 2.61
C HIS A 15 11.77 25.35 2.13
N VAL A 16 10.76 25.01 2.92
CA VAL A 16 9.39 25.47 2.72
C VAL A 16 9.15 26.66 3.64
N CYS A 17 9.13 27.87 3.09
CA CYS A 17 8.69 29.06 3.80
C CYS A 17 7.18 29.26 3.59
N LEU A 18 6.44 29.42 4.69
CA LEU A 18 5.03 29.81 4.67
C LEU A 18 4.96 31.31 5.04
N VAL A 19 4.56 32.14 4.08
CA VAL A 19 4.36 33.58 4.33
C VAL A 19 2.97 33.78 4.93
N VAL A 20 2.91 34.29 6.17
CA VAL A 20 1.68 34.68 6.85
C VAL A 20 1.74 36.18 7.16
N GLY A 21 1.24 37.02 6.25
CA GLY A 21 1.34 38.48 6.36
C GLY A 21 2.78 39.01 6.28
N ASP A 22 3.09 40.10 6.99
CA ASP A 22 4.41 40.78 6.95
C ASP A 22 5.48 40.16 7.87
N ALA A 23 5.21 39.00 8.48
CA ALA A 23 6.17 38.33 9.36
C ALA A 23 6.72 37.04 8.72
N ILE A 24 8.02 37.04 8.43
CA ILE A 24 8.78 35.84 8.08
C ILE A 24 9.22 35.19 9.39
N LEU A 25 8.56 34.11 9.81
CA LEU A 25 9.03 33.27 10.91
C LEU A 25 9.89 32.14 10.34
N PRO A 26 11.19 32.05 10.66
CA PRO A 26 12.02 30.91 10.27
C PRO A 26 11.61 29.69 11.11
N PHE A 27 10.81 28.79 10.53
CA PHE A 27 10.47 27.52 11.16
C PHE A 27 11.63 26.54 10.97
N TRP A 28 12.49 26.45 11.98
CA TRP A 28 13.45 25.36 12.11
C TRP A 28 12.71 24.11 12.60
N VAL A 29 12.59 23.11 11.74
CA VAL A 29 12.21 21.74 12.11
C VAL A 29 13.40 21.11 12.84
N CYS A 30 13.72 21.59 14.05
CA CYS A 30 14.84 21.07 14.81
C CYS A 30 14.45 20.35 16.10
N ASP A 31 13.26 20.55 16.67
CA ASP A 31 12.86 19.80 17.87
C ASP A 31 11.35 19.58 17.91
N GLY A 32 10.89 18.32 17.90
CA GLY A 32 9.49 17.94 18.13
C GLY A 32 8.93 18.51 19.45
N PHE A 33 9.83 18.86 20.37
CA PHE A 33 9.53 19.53 21.64
C PHE A 33 8.86 20.91 21.48
N LEU A 34 9.23 21.68 20.45
CA LEU A 34 8.66 23.02 20.21
C LEU A 34 7.20 22.93 19.71
N ILE A 35 6.86 21.88 18.97
CA ILE A 35 5.50 21.68 18.46
C ILE A 35 4.58 21.29 19.62
N ASN A 36 4.94 20.31 20.44
CA ASN A 36 4.15 19.90 21.62
C ASN A 36 3.94 21.02 22.64
N HIS A 37 4.98 21.80 22.93
CA HIS A 37 4.87 22.90 23.88
C HIS A 37 3.99 24.06 23.35
N SER A 38 3.94 24.26 22.03
CA SER A 38 3.07 25.26 21.42
C SER A 38 1.60 24.83 21.39
N GLN A 39 1.31 23.55 21.15
CA GLN A 39 -0.06 23.01 21.10
C GLN A 39 -0.82 23.17 22.43
N LYS A 40 -0.23 22.75 23.55
CA LYS A 40 -0.86 22.80 24.87
C LYS A 40 -1.17 24.23 25.34
N LYS A 41 -0.41 25.21 24.85
CA LYS A 41 -0.58 26.65 25.14
C LYS A 41 -1.60 27.35 24.25
N ILE A 42 -1.82 26.92 23.01
CA ILE A 42 -2.72 27.63 22.08
C ILE A 42 -4.18 27.56 22.55
N LEU A 43 -4.66 26.42 23.05
CA LEU A 43 -6.04 26.27 23.51
C LEU A 43 -6.32 26.88 24.89
N THR A 44 -5.32 26.92 25.77
CA THR A 44 -5.48 27.47 27.14
C THR A 44 -5.38 28.99 27.19
N VAL A 45 -4.80 29.63 26.16
CA VAL A 45 -4.48 31.06 26.16
C VAL A 45 -5.28 31.86 25.10
N CYS A 46 -5.76 31.22 24.03
CA CYS A 46 -6.48 31.93 22.97
C CYS A 46 -8.01 31.74 23.05
N PRO A 47 -8.80 32.81 22.83
CA PRO A 47 -10.26 32.69 22.77
C PRO A 47 -10.69 31.79 21.61
N TYR A 48 -11.78 31.06 21.81
CA TYR A 48 -12.37 30.21 20.78
C TYR A 48 -12.84 31.08 19.60
N ASN A 49 -12.19 30.88 18.45
CA ASN A 49 -12.52 31.45 17.16
C ASN A 49 -12.19 30.39 16.10
N GLU A 50 -12.99 30.30 15.04
CA GLU A 50 -12.84 29.35 13.92
C GLU A 50 -11.40 29.30 13.37
N ALA A 51 -10.74 30.45 13.26
CA ALA A 51 -9.33 30.51 12.84
C ALA A 51 -8.38 29.80 13.81
N ASN A 52 -8.61 29.90 15.13
CA ASN A 52 -7.80 29.22 16.14
C ASN A 52 -8.10 27.72 16.20
N PHE A 53 -9.35 27.33 15.96
CA PHE A 53 -9.75 25.92 15.83
C PHE A 53 -9.05 25.24 14.66
N HIS A 54 -9.10 25.82 13.46
CA HIS A 54 -8.40 25.25 12.30
C HIS A 54 -6.88 25.24 12.46
N ARG A 55 -6.29 26.26 13.09
CA ARG A 55 -4.86 26.25 13.43
C ARG A 55 -4.52 25.11 14.38
N HIS A 56 -5.31 24.90 15.42
CA HIS A 56 -5.11 23.80 16.36
C HIS A 56 -5.22 22.43 15.67
N GLN A 57 -6.24 22.23 14.83
CA GLN A 57 -6.40 21.02 14.02
C GLN A 57 -5.19 20.75 13.12
N ASN A 58 -4.70 21.77 12.40
CA ASN A 58 -3.52 21.64 11.57
C ASN A 58 -2.27 21.32 12.41
N CYS A 59 -2.11 21.94 13.57
CA CYS A 59 -1.01 21.64 14.47
C CYS A 59 -1.03 20.18 14.94
N LEU A 60 -2.20 19.61 15.25
CA LEU A 60 -2.31 18.19 15.64
C LEU A 60 -1.90 17.25 14.51
N ILE A 61 -2.38 17.50 13.29
CA ILE A 61 -1.99 16.71 12.10
C ILE A 61 -0.48 16.80 11.84
N MET A 62 0.10 17.99 11.98
CA MET A 62 1.54 18.19 11.81
C MET A 62 2.36 17.50 12.91
N SER A 63 1.89 17.48 14.16
CA SER A 63 2.52 16.69 15.22
C SER A 63 2.49 15.21 14.92
N CYS A 64 1.36 14.67 14.44
CA CYS A 64 1.28 13.27 14.03
C CYS A 64 2.38 12.95 12.99
N ALA A 65 2.49 13.76 11.94
CA ALA A 65 3.49 13.58 10.91
C ALA A 65 4.93 13.70 11.45
N ALA A 66 5.18 14.66 12.36
CA ALA A 66 6.48 14.85 12.98
C ALA A 66 6.87 13.65 13.87
N CYS A 67 5.97 13.17 14.73
CA CYS A 67 6.22 12.02 15.60
C CYS A 67 6.47 10.74 14.79
N LEU A 68 5.71 10.50 13.71
CA LEU A 68 5.98 9.40 12.78
C LEU A 68 7.33 9.53 12.09
N GLN A 69 7.73 10.75 11.71
CA GLN A 69 9.04 10.95 11.08
C GLN A 69 10.20 10.74 12.07
N LEU A 70 10.05 11.20 13.31
CA LEU A 70 11.02 10.99 14.37
C LEU A 70 11.12 9.50 14.73
N SER A 71 10.00 8.77 14.77
CA SER A 71 9.99 7.34 15.08
C SER A 71 10.76 6.53 14.03
N ARG A 72 10.67 6.90 12.75
CA ARG A 72 11.45 6.26 11.67
C ARG A 72 12.97 6.49 11.77
N GLN A 73 13.40 7.56 12.44
CA GLN A 73 14.81 7.93 12.59
C GLN A 73 15.41 7.48 13.93
N SER A 74 14.56 7.16 14.90
CA SER A 74 14.98 6.74 16.24
C SER A 74 15.58 5.33 16.22
N GLN A 75 16.64 5.15 17.02
CA GLN A 75 17.25 3.83 17.27
C GLN A 75 16.71 3.16 18.55
N SER A 76 16.02 3.91 19.40
CA SER A 76 15.47 3.40 20.67
C SER A 76 14.04 2.92 20.47
N GLU A 77 13.81 1.63 20.68
CA GLU A 77 12.48 1.00 20.57
C GLU A 77 11.47 1.62 21.54
N HIS A 78 11.89 1.89 22.79
CA HIS A 78 11.02 2.56 23.77
C HIS A 78 10.63 3.96 23.30
N HIS A 79 11.57 4.73 22.75
CA HIS A 79 11.27 6.07 22.25
C HIS A 79 10.37 6.03 21.01
N VAL A 80 10.56 5.02 20.14
CA VAL A 80 9.63 4.76 19.02
C VAL A 80 8.23 4.51 19.56
N GLN A 81 8.08 3.64 20.56
CA GLN A 81 6.78 3.37 21.18
C GLN A 81 6.13 4.63 21.74
N ASP A 82 6.85 5.43 22.53
CA ASP A 82 6.34 6.69 23.09
C ASP A 82 5.83 7.63 22.00
N LEU A 83 6.59 7.80 20.92
CA LEU A 83 6.22 8.66 19.78
C LEU A 83 4.97 8.14 19.05
N LEU A 84 4.83 6.83 18.88
CA LEU A 84 3.66 6.23 18.24
C LEU A 84 2.41 6.36 19.10
N GLU A 85 2.52 6.18 20.42
CA GLU A 85 1.43 6.44 21.36
C GLU A 85 1.03 7.92 21.35
N GLU A 86 2.01 8.83 21.21
CA GLU A 86 1.75 10.26 21.08
C GLU A 86 0.96 10.60 19.81
N VAL A 87 1.25 9.94 18.68
CA VAL A 87 0.44 10.07 17.45
C VAL A 87 -1.02 9.71 17.72
N LEU A 88 -1.27 8.60 18.41
CA LEU A 88 -2.64 8.18 18.74
C LEU A 88 -3.34 9.18 19.65
N GLN A 89 -2.62 9.75 20.61
CA GLN A 89 -3.15 10.81 21.49
C GLN A 89 -3.53 12.07 20.70
N HIS A 90 -2.67 12.53 19.78
CA HIS A 90 -2.96 13.69 18.93
C HIS A 90 -4.19 13.47 18.03
N ILE A 91 -4.37 12.25 17.52
CA ILE A 91 -5.54 11.88 16.69
C ILE A 91 -6.82 11.88 17.53
N GLU A 92 -6.77 11.36 18.76
CA GLU A 92 -7.92 11.39 19.66
C GLU A 92 -8.28 12.83 20.03
N GLU A 93 -7.30 13.66 20.39
CA GLU A 93 -7.51 15.08 20.67
C GLU A 93 -8.12 15.83 19.47
N TYR A 94 -7.70 15.48 18.25
CA TYR A 94 -8.27 16.03 17.03
C TYR A 94 -9.77 15.69 16.92
N ARG A 95 -10.11 14.40 17.08
CA ARG A 95 -11.49 13.89 16.95
C ARG A 95 -12.40 14.45 18.05
N GLU A 96 -11.90 14.54 19.28
CA GLU A 96 -12.64 15.16 20.37
C GLU A 96 -12.91 16.64 20.11
N ALA A 97 -11.90 17.39 19.62
CA ALA A 97 -12.07 18.80 19.29
C ALA A 97 -13.11 19.00 18.20
N GLU A 98 -13.09 18.15 17.17
CA GLU A 98 -14.08 18.10 16.11
C GLU A 98 -15.50 17.85 16.65
N GLN A 99 -15.65 16.82 17.51
CA GLN A 99 -16.93 16.49 18.13
C GLN A 99 -17.46 17.62 19.02
N ARG A 100 -16.59 18.28 19.79
CA ARG A 100 -16.95 19.45 20.62
C ARG A 100 -17.44 20.62 19.75
N ALA A 101 -16.77 20.88 18.62
CA ALA A 101 -17.17 21.92 17.68
C ALA A 101 -18.55 21.63 17.06
N VAL A 102 -18.80 20.39 16.63
CA VAL A 102 -20.09 19.95 16.09
C VAL A 102 -21.22 20.12 17.11
N ASN A 103 -20.98 19.73 18.36
CA ASN A 103 -21.98 19.81 19.44
C ASN A 103 -22.28 21.27 19.86
N THR A 104 -21.29 22.15 19.80
CA THR A 104 -21.42 23.54 20.25
C THR A 104 -22.03 24.45 19.18
N LEU A 105 -21.72 24.21 17.90
CA LEU A 105 -22.06 25.14 16.81
C LEU A 105 -23.26 24.71 15.96
N GLY A 106 -23.89 23.56 16.24
CA GLY A 106 -25.10 23.09 15.57
C GLY A 106 -24.99 23.05 14.05
N SER A 107 -24.49 21.94 13.48
CA SER A 107 -24.58 21.59 12.05
C SER A 107 -24.31 22.70 11.00
N LEU A 108 -23.58 23.78 11.31
CA LEU A 108 -23.27 24.84 10.34
C LEU A 108 -22.11 24.49 9.39
N GLY A 109 -21.74 23.21 9.28
CA GLY A 109 -20.73 22.73 8.32
C GLY A 109 -19.27 23.11 8.63
N THR A 110 -19.04 23.99 9.60
CA THR A 110 -17.71 24.51 9.97
C THR A 110 -16.86 23.55 10.83
N GLY A 111 -17.45 22.45 11.28
CA GLY A 111 -16.82 21.50 12.21
C GLY A 111 -16.49 20.12 11.65
N LYS A 112 -16.72 19.84 10.36
CA LYS A 112 -16.38 18.52 9.78
C LYS A 112 -15.07 18.58 9.00
N SER A 113 -14.20 17.63 9.26
CA SER A 113 -12.94 17.42 8.57
C SER A 113 -13.17 17.16 7.08
N SER A 114 -12.24 17.64 6.27
CA SER A 114 -12.25 17.32 4.86
C SER A 114 -11.98 15.83 4.64
N ALA A 115 -12.48 15.25 3.55
CA ALA A 115 -12.20 13.86 3.20
C ALA A 115 -10.68 13.57 3.14
N SER A 116 -9.88 14.54 2.68
CA SER A 116 -8.41 14.43 2.66
C SER A 116 -7.81 14.41 4.06
N THR A 117 -8.38 15.17 5.00
CA THR A 117 -7.94 15.17 6.41
C THR A 117 -8.20 13.82 7.05
N GLU A 118 -9.40 13.26 6.86
CA GLU A 118 -9.74 11.95 7.41
C GLU A 118 -8.82 10.85 6.84
N MET A 119 -8.47 10.91 5.55
CA MET A 119 -7.49 10.00 4.96
C MET A 119 -6.13 10.08 5.67
N PHE A 120 -5.63 11.28 5.97
CA PHE A 120 -4.36 11.42 6.71
C PHE A 120 -4.45 10.86 8.13
N LEU A 121 -5.54 11.16 8.86
CA LEU A 121 -5.74 10.63 10.21
C LEU A 121 -5.78 9.10 10.20
N LEU A 122 -6.50 8.48 9.26
CA LEU A 122 -6.54 7.04 9.12
C LEU A 122 -5.18 6.43 8.78
N LEU A 123 -4.39 7.06 7.90
CA LEU A 123 -3.03 6.58 7.59
C LEU A 123 -2.11 6.64 8.82
N TYR A 124 -2.14 7.74 9.56
CA TYR A 124 -1.29 7.93 10.74
C TYR A 124 -1.68 7.01 11.88
N GLU A 125 -2.99 6.86 12.12
CA GLU A 125 -3.52 5.91 13.11
C GLU A 125 -3.17 4.48 12.73
N PHE A 126 -3.35 4.11 11.45
CA PHE A 126 -3.04 2.79 10.95
C PHE A 126 -1.54 2.46 11.06
N GLU A 127 -0.65 3.36 10.64
CA GLU A 127 0.80 3.17 10.77
C GLU A 127 1.19 2.96 12.24
N SER A 128 0.68 3.81 13.13
CA SER A 128 1.01 3.77 14.55
C SER A 128 0.55 2.47 15.19
N LEU A 129 -0.73 2.10 15.01
CA LEU A 129 -1.27 0.85 15.55
C LEU A 129 -0.60 -0.38 14.94
N SER A 130 -0.30 -0.37 13.64
CA SER A 130 0.37 -1.49 12.98
C SER A 130 1.77 -1.70 13.55
N LYS A 131 2.55 -0.63 13.76
CA LYS A 131 3.90 -0.70 14.34
C LYS A 131 3.90 -1.07 15.82
N LEU A 132 2.87 -0.66 16.56
CA LEU A 132 2.62 -1.10 17.93
C LEU A 132 2.06 -2.54 18.02
N LYS A 133 1.80 -3.19 16.88
CA LYS A 133 1.17 -4.52 16.78
C LYS A 133 -0.17 -4.61 17.51
N ASP A 134 -0.91 -3.49 17.50
CA ASP A 134 -2.21 -3.37 18.13
C ASP A 134 -3.31 -3.90 17.20
N ALA A 135 -4.19 -4.76 17.71
CA ALA A 135 -5.29 -5.35 16.97
C ALA A 135 -6.29 -4.31 16.39
N ARG A 136 -6.35 -3.11 16.98
CA ARG A 136 -7.17 -2.00 16.48
C ARG A 136 -6.82 -1.56 15.06
N ALA A 137 -5.62 -1.90 14.56
CA ALA A 137 -5.23 -1.62 13.17
C ALA A 137 -6.23 -2.23 12.15
N GLU A 138 -6.78 -3.41 12.43
CA GLU A 138 -7.82 -4.03 11.58
C GLU A 138 -9.10 -3.17 11.55
N THR A 139 -9.51 -2.61 12.69
CA THR A 139 -10.67 -1.71 12.76
C THR A 139 -10.44 -0.44 11.94
N ILE A 140 -9.20 0.07 11.88
CA ILE A 140 -8.88 1.24 11.05
C ILE A 140 -8.96 0.89 9.57
N PHE A 141 -8.55 -0.32 9.18
CA PHE A 141 -8.76 -0.82 7.83
C PHE A 141 -10.25 -0.88 7.46
N ASP A 142 -11.11 -1.32 8.39
CA ASP A 142 -12.56 -1.34 8.16
C ASP A 142 -13.14 0.08 8.02
N LYS A 143 -12.66 1.06 8.82
CA LYS A 143 -13.02 2.48 8.64
C LYS A 143 -12.59 3.01 7.28
N ALA A 144 -11.40 2.65 6.81
CA ALA A 144 -10.88 3.02 5.50
C ALA A 144 -11.78 2.52 4.35
N LEU A 145 -12.38 1.33 4.47
CA LEU A 145 -13.36 0.81 3.49
C LEU A 145 -14.65 1.63 3.43
N MET A 146 -15.00 2.32 4.51
CA MET A 146 -16.23 3.10 4.64
C MET A 146 -16.06 4.56 4.18
N LEU A 147 -14.86 4.97 3.75
CA LEU A 147 -14.62 6.31 3.25
C LEU A 147 -15.45 6.62 1.99
N PRO A 148 -15.93 7.85 1.81
CA PRO A 148 -16.52 8.26 0.54
C PRO A 148 -15.43 8.37 -0.52
N ASN A 149 -15.56 7.59 -1.60
CA ASN A 149 -14.63 7.55 -2.74
C ASN A 149 -13.18 7.18 -2.38
N PRO A 150 -12.93 5.97 -1.85
CA PRO A 150 -11.57 5.53 -1.59
C PRO A 150 -10.78 5.39 -2.90
N THR A 151 -9.49 5.73 -2.85
CA THR A 151 -8.61 5.64 -4.01
C THR A 151 -7.74 4.39 -3.95
N PRO A 152 -7.35 3.80 -5.09
CA PRO A 152 -6.41 2.68 -5.11
C PRO A 152 -5.09 3.00 -4.38
N LYS A 153 -4.55 4.22 -4.61
CA LYS A 153 -3.32 4.69 -3.97
C LYS A 153 -3.40 4.68 -2.44
N PHE A 154 -4.56 4.99 -1.88
CA PHE A 154 -4.77 4.97 -0.44
C PHE A 154 -4.60 3.57 0.14
N PHE A 155 -5.23 2.57 -0.47
CA PHE A 155 -5.11 1.17 -0.06
C PHE A 155 -3.74 0.57 -0.37
N HIS A 156 -3.10 0.97 -1.47
CA HIS A 156 -1.68 0.66 -1.71
C HIS A 156 -0.80 1.16 -0.55
N THR A 157 -1.02 2.41 -0.10
CA THR A 157 -0.26 2.99 1.01
C THR A 157 -0.50 2.22 2.32
N LEU A 158 -1.74 1.87 2.64
CA LEU A 158 -2.05 0.99 3.78
C LEU A 158 -1.33 -0.36 3.68
N SER A 159 -1.24 -0.94 2.48
CA SER A 159 -0.51 -2.19 2.27
C SER A 159 0.97 -2.07 2.61
N VAL A 160 1.62 -0.97 2.21
CA VAL A 160 3.03 -0.68 2.50
C VAL A 160 3.23 -0.50 3.99
N LEU A 161 2.37 0.30 4.64
CA LEU A 161 2.44 0.55 6.09
C LEU A 161 2.24 -0.73 6.92
N ALA A 162 1.40 -1.66 6.46
CA ALA A 162 1.14 -2.91 7.17
C ALA A 162 2.38 -3.83 7.25
N ILE A 163 3.28 -3.77 6.27
CA ILE A 163 4.51 -4.57 6.25
C ILE A 163 5.76 -3.77 6.63
N ASP A 164 5.67 -2.45 6.73
CA ASP A 164 6.78 -1.60 7.14
C ASP A 164 7.24 -1.99 8.56
N ALA A 165 8.54 -2.17 8.74
CA ALA A 165 9.06 -2.61 10.03
C ALA A 165 8.73 -1.55 11.13
N PRO A 166 8.36 -1.97 12.35
CA PRO A 166 8.29 -3.33 12.86
C PRO A 166 6.94 -4.07 12.68
N ALA A 167 5.98 -3.51 11.94
CA ALA A 167 4.61 -4.05 11.84
C ALA A 167 4.55 -5.47 11.26
N ASN A 168 5.18 -5.69 10.10
CA ASN A 168 5.30 -7.02 9.45
C ASN A 168 3.98 -7.80 9.28
N ASN A 169 2.84 -7.12 9.18
CA ASN A 169 1.51 -7.73 9.04
C ASN A 169 1.18 -8.01 7.56
N ARG A 170 1.69 -9.14 7.06
CA ARG A 170 1.48 -9.58 5.67
C ARG A 170 0.01 -9.80 5.32
N LYS A 171 -0.79 -10.38 6.23
CA LYS A 171 -2.20 -10.69 5.96
C LYS A 171 -2.99 -9.41 5.67
N LEU A 172 -2.80 -8.39 6.50
CA LEU A 172 -3.46 -7.11 6.34
C LEU A 172 -2.98 -6.36 5.08
N SER A 173 -1.68 -6.47 4.75
CA SER A 173 -1.12 -5.93 3.50
C SER A 173 -1.74 -6.57 2.26
N MET A 174 -1.84 -7.90 2.22
CA MET A 174 -2.49 -8.62 1.12
C MET A 174 -3.96 -8.23 0.99
N ARG A 175 -4.68 -8.07 2.12
CA ARG A 175 -6.07 -7.58 2.13
C ARG A 175 -6.17 -6.18 1.53
N ALA A 176 -5.25 -5.28 1.87
CA ALA A 176 -5.18 -3.92 1.32
C ALA A 176 -4.89 -3.92 -0.18
N LEU A 177 -3.95 -4.72 -0.66
CA LEU A 177 -3.63 -4.85 -2.08
C LEU A 177 -4.82 -5.36 -2.90
N LYS A 178 -5.55 -6.37 -2.41
CA LYS A 178 -6.77 -6.85 -3.08
C LYS A 178 -7.80 -5.74 -3.28
N VAL A 179 -7.95 -4.86 -2.29
CA VAL A 179 -8.85 -3.71 -2.39
C VAL A 179 -8.30 -2.68 -3.39
N ALA A 180 -7.00 -2.38 -3.35
CA ALA A 180 -6.36 -1.46 -4.31
C ALA A 180 -6.53 -1.93 -5.76
N ILE A 181 -6.26 -3.20 -6.04
CA ILE A 181 -6.44 -3.84 -7.36
C ILE A 181 -7.89 -3.74 -7.80
N LYS A 182 -8.84 -4.11 -6.93
CA LYS A 182 -10.27 -4.00 -7.23
C LYS A 182 -10.66 -2.57 -7.59
N LEU A 183 -10.21 -1.58 -6.83
CA LEU A 183 -10.52 -0.17 -7.10
C LEU A 183 -9.88 0.29 -8.42
N HIS A 184 -8.66 -0.13 -8.74
CA HIS A 184 -8.03 0.15 -10.03
C HIS A 184 -8.90 -0.35 -11.19
N LEU A 185 -9.37 -1.58 -11.12
CA LEU A 185 -10.19 -2.21 -12.17
C LEU A 185 -11.61 -1.62 -12.28
N GLN A 186 -12.11 -0.98 -11.23
CA GLN A 186 -13.41 -0.30 -11.22
C GLN A 186 -13.37 1.12 -11.80
N THR A 187 -12.18 1.70 -12.02
CA THR A 187 -12.06 3.01 -12.68
C THR A 187 -12.39 2.91 -14.16
N GLU A 188 -12.96 3.98 -14.74
CA GLU A 188 -13.34 4.03 -16.15
C GLU A 188 -12.12 3.88 -17.08
N GLN A 189 -10.95 4.35 -16.63
CA GLN A 189 -9.67 4.16 -17.30
C GLN A 189 -8.64 3.62 -16.31
N PRO A 190 -8.55 2.28 -16.15
CA PRO A 190 -7.58 1.66 -15.25
C PRO A 190 -6.15 1.99 -15.64
N ASP A 191 -5.38 2.47 -14.65
CA ASP A 191 -3.93 2.59 -14.75
C ASP A 191 -3.30 1.20 -14.53
N PHE A 192 -3.09 0.45 -15.61
CA PHE A 192 -2.52 -0.89 -15.55
C PHE A 192 -1.06 -0.92 -15.10
N VAL A 193 -0.34 0.19 -15.16
CA VAL A 193 1.03 0.27 -14.63
C VAL A 193 1.00 0.20 -13.11
N LYS A 194 0.11 0.97 -12.46
CA LYS A 194 -0.07 0.90 -11.00
C LYS A 194 -0.75 -0.40 -10.56
N CYS A 195 -1.79 -0.82 -11.28
CA CYS A 195 -2.51 -2.04 -10.95
C CYS A 195 -1.60 -3.28 -11.02
N SER A 196 -0.73 -3.37 -12.04
CA SER A 196 0.21 -4.50 -12.18
C SER A 196 1.26 -4.52 -11.08
N ALA A 197 1.74 -3.35 -10.62
CA ALA A 197 2.62 -3.26 -9.46
C ALA A 197 1.97 -3.82 -8.19
N ASP A 198 0.69 -3.51 -7.96
CA ASP A 198 -0.07 -4.06 -6.82
C ASP A 198 -0.27 -5.58 -6.94
N VAL A 199 -0.58 -6.07 -8.14
CA VAL A 199 -0.69 -7.51 -8.43
C VAL A 199 0.63 -8.23 -8.18
N ARG A 200 1.75 -7.69 -8.67
CA ARG A 200 3.09 -8.25 -8.43
C ARG A 200 3.38 -8.35 -6.94
N ASN A 201 3.08 -7.30 -6.18
CA ASN A 201 3.30 -7.28 -4.74
C ASN A 201 2.44 -8.33 -4.03
N LEU A 202 1.17 -8.48 -4.42
CA LEU A 202 0.26 -9.48 -3.86
C LEU A 202 0.77 -10.89 -4.13
N ILE A 203 1.11 -11.20 -5.39
CA ILE A 203 1.66 -12.50 -5.79
C ILE A 203 2.95 -12.80 -5.03
N SER A 204 3.86 -11.81 -4.95
CA SER A 204 5.15 -11.99 -4.28
C SER A 204 4.97 -12.33 -2.80
N MET A 205 4.01 -11.70 -2.11
CA MET A 205 3.69 -12.03 -0.72
C MET A 205 3.08 -13.43 -0.58
N SER A 206 2.17 -13.82 -1.48
CA SER A 206 1.57 -15.15 -1.46
C SER A 206 2.58 -16.25 -1.71
N LEU A 207 3.52 -16.06 -2.64
CA LEU A 207 4.58 -17.03 -2.92
C LEU A 207 5.47 -17.34 -1.71
N MET A 208 5.54 -16.45 -0.72
CA MET A 208 6.30 -16.69 0.51
C MET A 208 5.55 -17.57 1.54
N SER A 209 4.27 -17.88 1.31
CA SER A 209 3.44 -18.58 2.29
C SER A 209 2.55 -19.68 1.73
N ASN A 210 1.99 -19.49 0.54
CA ASN A 210 1.02 -20.40 -0.07
C ASN A 210 1.13 -20.30 -1.60
N ASP A 211 1.74 -21.31 -2.19
CA ASP A 211 1.94 -21.48 -3.63
C ASP A 211 0.60 -21.66 -4.38
N GLN A 212 -0.37 -22.40 -3.83
CA GLN A 212 -1.69 -22.53 -4.47
C GLN A 212 -2.46 -21.20 -4.52
N GLU A 213 -2.42 -20.41 -3.43
CA GLU A 213 -3.03 -19.08 -3.39
C GLU A 213 -2.34 -18.14 -4.39
N ALA A 214 -1.01 -18.18 -4.45
CA ALA A 214 -0.27 -17.40 -5.43
C ALA A 214 -0.66 -17.77 -6.87
N LYS A 215 -0.77 -19.06 -7.18
CA LYS A 215 -1.19 -19.56 -8.49
C LYS A 215 -2.58 -19.03 -8.88
N ALA A 216 -3.52 -19.02 -7.94
CA ALA A 216 -4.84 -18.43 -8.19
C ALA A 216 -4.74 -16.96 -8.59
N TYR A 217 -3.86 -16.17 -7.98
CA TYR A 217 -3.63 -14.77 -8.41
C TYR A 217 -2.98 -14.65 -9.79
N PHE A 218 -2.11 -15.60 -10.20
CA PHE A 218 -1.63 -15.62 -11.58
C PHE A 218 -2.79 -15.88 -12.56
N GLU A 219 -3.68 -16.81 -12.26
CA GLU A 219 -4.85 -17.14 -13.09
C GLU A 219 -5.86 -15.98 -13.14
N GLU A 220 -6.15 -15.35 -12.01
CA GLU A 220 -6.97 -14.12 -11.95
C GLU A 220 -6.33 -12.99 -12.78
N THR A 221 -5.00 -12.90 -12.80
CA THR A 221 -4.29 -11.89 -13.60
C THR A 221 -4.42 -12.18 -15.10
N LEU A 222 -4.36 -13.45 -15.52
CA LEU A 222 -4.66 -13.83 -16.91
C LEU A 222 -6.07 -13.39 -17.31
N ASP A 223 -7.04 -13.58 -16.43
CA ASP A 223 -8.43 -13.16 -16.62
C ASP A 223 -8.54 -11.63 -16.78
N ILE A 224 -7.82 -10.86 -15.95
CA ILE A 224 -7.75 -9.39 -16.07
C ILE A 224 -7.15 -9.00 -17.43
N ILE A 225 -6.05 -9.64 -17.84
CA ILE A 225 -5.40 -9.35 -19.12
C ILE A 225 -6.35 -9.65 -20.28
N GLU A 226 -6.97 -10.82 -20.29
CA GLU A 226 -7.83 -11.26 -21.39
C GLU A 226 -9.11 -10.43 -21.53
N LYS A 227 -9.78 -10.16 -20.41
CA LYS A 227 -11.13 -9.56 -20.40
C LYS A 227 -11.11 -8.04 -20.33
N ILE A 228 -10.13 -7.46 -19.63
CA ILE A 228 -10.16 -6.04 -19.25
C ILE A 228 -9.00 -5.26 -19.89
N ALA A 229 -7.75 -5.67 -19.64
CA ALA A 229 -6.58 -4.88 -20.04
C ALA A 229 -6.24 -5.01 -21.53
N LYS A 230 -6.34 -6.22 -22.08
CA LYS A 230 -5.90 -6.58 -23.42
C LYS A 230 -4.46 -6.08 -23.66
N ASP A 231 -4.22 -5.41 -24.77
CA ASP A 231 -2.90 -4.89 -25.17
C ASP A 231 -2.40 -3.71 -24.31
N LYS A 232 -3.15 -3.29 -23.28
CA LYS A 232 -2.77 -2.20 -22.37
C LYS A 232 -2.01 -2.68 -21.14
N TYR A 233 -1.93 -3.99 -20.90
CA TYR A 233 -1.17 -4.52 -19.76
C TYR A 233 0.33 -4.37 -20.03
N PRO A 234 1.16 -3.91 -19.05
CA PRO A 234 2.58 -3.67 -19.32
C PRO A 234 3.34 -4.94 -19.69
N GLU A 235 4.06 -4.93 -20.81
CA GLU A 235 4.82 -6.09 -21.30
C GLU A 235 5.88 -6.58 -20.29
N VAL A 236 6.56 -5.65 -19.62
CA VAL A 236 7.55 -5.99 -18.57
C VAL A 236 6.91 -6.80 -17.44
N GLU A 237 5.63 -6.56 -17.15
CA GLU A 237 4.89 -7.29 -16.12
C GLU A 237 4.41 -8.65 -16.62
N LEU A 238 4.00 -8.75 -17.90
CA LEU A 238 3.71 -10.04 -18.54
C LEU A 238 4.93 -10.95 -18.53
N LEU A 239 6.10 -10.41 -18.89
CA LEU A 239 7.34 -11.14 -18.90
C LEU A 239 7.70 -11.63 -17.49
N TRP A 240 7.55 -10.77 -16.49
CA TRP A 240 7.75 -11.17 -15.09
C TRP A 240 6.79 -12.29 -14.66
N LEU A 241 5.49 -12.18 -14.97
CA LEU A 241 4.49 -13.19 -14.62
C LEU A 241 4.79 -14.55 -15.29
N MET A 242 5.11 -14.52 -16.57
CA MET A 242 5.51 -15.70 -17.34
C MET A 242 6.75 -16.35 -16.71
N THR A 243 7.88 -15.62 -16.65
CA THR A 243 9.13 -16.18 -16.12
C THR A 243 8.98 -16.65 -14.68
N LYS A 244 8.23 -15.93 -13.83
CA LYS A 244 8.05 -16.31 -12.43
C LYS A 244 7.25 -17.60 -12.27
N SER A 245 6.14 -17.75 -12.99
CA SER A 245 5.33 -18.97 -12.96
C SER A 245 6.06 -20.15 -13.60
N TRP A 246 6.83 -19.93 -14.68
CA TRP A 246 7.70 -20.94 -15.28
C TRP A 246 8.73 -21.49 -14.27
N ASN A 247 9.46 -20.60 -13.60
CA ASN A 247 10.50 -20.99 -12.65
C ASN A 247 9.94 -21.83 -11.49
N TRP A 248 8.72 -21.53 -11.03
CA TRP A 248 8.03 -22.37 -10.06
C TRP A 248 7.70 -23.75 -10.62
N GLY A 249 7.18 -23.83 -11.84
CA GLY A 249 6.93 -25.10 -12.52
C GLY A 249 8.19 -25.96 -12.66
N ILE A 250 9.31 -25.37 -13.09
CA ILE A 250 10.60 -26.05 -13.18
C ILE A 250 11.09 -26.51 -11.80
N GLN A 251 10.86 -25.73 -10.74
CA GLN A 251 11.21 -26.15 -9.38
C GLN A 251 10.44 -27.41 -8.94
N TYR A 252 9.14 -27.51 -9.24
CA TYR A 252 8.39 -28.74 -8.97
C TYR A 252 8.87 -29.90 -9.83
N TYR A 253 9.18 -29.66 -11.10
CA TYR A 253 9.69 -30.69 -11.98
C TYR A 253 10.99 -31.28 -11.44
N ASN A 254 11.92 -30.42 -11.03
CA ASN A 254 13.18 -30.82 -10.38
C ASN A 254 13.00 -31.46 -8.99
N SER A 255 11.79 -31.39 -8.43
CA SER A 255 11.45 -32.01 -7.14
C SER A 255 10.61 -33.29 -7.32
N ASP A 256 10.65 -33.91 -8.51
CA ASP A 256 9.91 -35.12 -8.89
C ASP A 256 8.39 -34.98 -8.69
N LYS A 257 7.85 -33.79 -8.97
CA LYS A 257 6.42 -33.47 -8.90
C LYS A 257 5.91 -32.98 -10.26
N PRO A 258 5.84 -33.87 -11.27
CA PRO A 258 5.58 -33.46 -12.64
C PRO A 258 4.14 -32.95 -12.84
N VAL A 259 3.17 -33.43 -12.06
CA VAL A 259 1.77 -32.95 -12.13
C VAL A 259 1.65 -31.51 -11.62
N GLU A 260 2.32 -31.16 -10.51
CA GLU A 260 2.38 -29.78 -10.02
C GLU A 260 3.18 -28.88 -10.96
N ALA A 261 4.26 -29.41 -11.55
CA ALA A 261 5.05 -28.71 -12.54
C ALA A 261 4.22 -28.31 -13.76
N GLU A 262 3.45 -29.25 -14.32
CA GLU A 262 2.56 -29.00 -15.46
C GLU A 262 1.59 -27.86 -15.16
N LYS A 263 0.95 -27.88 -13.99
CA LYS A 263 -0.03 -26.86 -13.62
C LYS A 263 0.57 -25.45 -13.61
N TRP A 264 1.81 -25.30 -13.14
CA TRP A 264 2.51 -24.01 -13.11
C TRP A 264 3.06 -23.61 -14.48
N CYS A 265 3.66 -24.55 -15.21
CA CYS A 265 4.15 -24.31 -16.57
C CYS A 265 3.00 -23.96 -17.52
N SER A 266 1.83 -24.57 -17.37
CA SER A 266 0.62 -24.28 -18.16
C SER A 266 0.13 -22.83 -17.96
N VAL A 267 0.15 -22.33 -16.71
CA VAL A 267 -0.12 -20.92 -16.41
C VAL A 267 0.91 -20.02 -17.10
N SER A 268 2.20 -20.37 -17.04
CA SER A 268 3.23 -19.62 -17.74
C SER A 268 3.05 -19.60 -19.26
N MET A 269 2.72 -20.75 -19.86
CA MET A 269 2.43 -20.85 -21.30
C MET A 269 1.24 -19.98 -21.70
N SER A 270 0.28 -19.79 -20.79
CA SER A 270 -0.88 -18.92 -21.01
C SER A 270 -0.52 -17.42 -21.04
N PHE A 271 0.57 -16.99 -20.39
CA PHE A 271 1.07 -15.61 -20.52
C PHE A 271 1.82 -15.36 -21.83
N LEU A 272 2.48 -16.39 -22.37
CA LEU A 272 3.30 -16.29 -23.58
C LEU A 272 2.53 -15.73 -24.79
N LYS A 273 1.23 -16.07 -24.94
CA LYS A 273 0.37 -15.53 -26.01
C LYS A 273 0.16 -14.01 -25.95
N TYR A 274 0.38 -13.39 -24.80
CA TYR A 274 0.18 -11.96 -24.58
C TYR A 274 1.46 -11.13 -24.70
N LEU A 275 2.62 -11.75 -24.90
CA LEU A 275 3.87 -11.03 -25.13
C LEU A 275 3.92 -10.52 -26.59
N PRO A 276 3.91 -9.19 -26.82
CA PRO A 276 3.88 -8.64 -28.18
C PRO A 276 5.23 -8.70 -28.88
N VAL A 277 6.36 -8.54 -28.17
CA VAL A 277 7.69 -8.45 -28.80
C VAL A 277 8.52 -9.70 -28.50
N SER A 278 8.62 -10.09 -27.22
CA SER A 278 9.59 -11.12 -26.80
C SER A 278 9.09 -12.56 -26.90
N ARG A 279 7.92 -12.82 -27.47
CA ARG A 279 7.30 -14.16 -27.50
C ARG A 279 8.19 -15.20 -28.18
N GLU A 280 8.72 -14.88 -29.35
CA GLU A 280 9.51 -15.81 -30.17
C GLU A 280 10.80 -16.25 -29.46
N GLU A 281 11.36 -15.42 -28.58
CA GLU A 281 12.59 -15.71 -27.83
C GLU A 281 12.42 -16.85 -26.83
N TYR A 282 11.20 -17.04 -26.29
CA TYR A 282 10.93 -18.03 -25.25
C TYR A 282 10.16 -19.24 -25.76
N GLN A 283 9.36 -19.07 -26.81
CA GLN A 283 8.34 -20.05 -27.20
C GLN A 283 8.91 -21.44 -27.46
N ASP A 284 9.95 -21.57 -28.28
CA ASP A 284 10.47 -22.88 -28.67
C ASP A 284 11.06 -23.65 -27.48
N GLN A 285 11.82 -22.97 -26.63
CA GLN A 285 12.40 -23.58 -25.44
C GLN A 285 11.33 -24.01 -24.44
N MET A 286 10.33 -23.15 -24.19
CA MET A 286 9.24 -23.48 -23.28
C MET A 286 8.38 -24.63 -23.82
N MET A 287 8.05 -24.65 -25.11
CA MET A 287 7.30 -25.77 -25.71
C MET A 287 8.05 -27.10 -25.63
N SER A 288 9.36 -27.11 -25.86
CA SER A 288 10.18 -28.32 -25.74
C SER A 288 10.12 -28.90 -24.33
N ILE A 289 10.45 -28.09 -23.32
CA ILE A 289 10.48 -28.53 -21.92
C ILE A 289 9.07 -28.90 -21.44
N TYR A 290 8.04 -28.15 -21.85
CA TYR A 290 6.66 -28.48 -21.50
C TYR A 290 6.24 -29.84 -22.06
N GLY A 291 6.65 -30.18 -23.29
CA GLY A 291 6.44 -31.51 -23.88
C GLY A 291 7.14 -32.63 -23.10
N GLU A 292 8.35 -32.39 -22.59
CA GLU A 292 9.07 -33.34 -21.74
C GLU A 292 8.31 -33.62 -20.43
N ILE A 293 7.78 -32.57 -19.79
CA ILE A 293 6.96 -32.70 -18.57
C ILE A 293 5.71 -33.55 -18.85
N LEU A 294 4.99 -33.30 -19.95
CA LEU A 294 3.80 -34.06 -20.32
C LEU A 294 4.13 -35.55 -20.57
N ASN A 295 5.20 -35.82 -21.32
CA ASN A 295 5.66 -37.19 -21.58
C ASN A 295 6.03 -37.93 -20.29
N CYS A 296 6.64 -37.23 -19.32
CA CYS A 296 6.97 -37.78 -18.01
C CYS A 296 5.69 -38.20 -17.26
N ILE A 297 4.67 -37.33 -17.19
CA ILE A 297 3.38 -37.62 -16.55
C ILE A 297 2.71 -38.84 -17.21
N GLU A 298 2.68 -38.88 -18.55
CA GLU A 298 2.09 -40.01 -19.28
C GLU A 298 2.81 -41.33 -18.99
N THR A 299 4.14 -41.30 -18.87
CA THR A 299 4.95 -42.48 -18.59
C THR A 299 4.69 -43.00 -17.19
N GLU A 300 4.64 -42.12 -16.18
CA GLU A 300 4.30 -42.48 -14.81
C GLU A 300 2.88 -43.02 -14.66
N ALA A 301 1.93 -42.48 -15.43
CA ALA A 301 0.55 -42.97 -15.43
C ALA A 301 0.46 -44.40 -16.01
N LYS A 302 1.20 -44.68 -17.09
CA LYS A 302 1.26 -46.02 -17.70
C LYS A 302 1.91 -47.04 -16.77
N GLN A 303 2.97 -46.66 -16.05
CA GLN A 303 3.64 -47.53 -15.08
C GLN A 303 2.71 -47.91 -13.93
N ARG A 304 2.00 -46.92 -13.33
CA ARG A 304 1.03 -47.18 -12.27
C ARG A 304 -0.09 -48.13 -12.70
N ALA A 305 -0.63 -47.95 -13.92
CA ALA A 305 -1.68 -48.83 -14.45
C ALA A 305 -1.21 -50.28 -14.75
N MET A 306 0.10 -50.52 -14.84
CA MET A 306 0.66 -51.87 -15.01
C MET A 306 0.94 -52.57 -13.67
N GLU A 307 1.01 -51.82 -12.57
CA GLU A 307 1.30 -52.32 -11.22
C GLU A 307 0.03 -52.64 -10.42
N GLU A 308 -1.14 -52.17 -10.88
CA GLU A 308 -2.49 -52.47 -10.36
C GLU A 308 -3.11 -53.71 -11.03
#